data_AF-A0A1M4UZ44-F1
#
_entry.id   AF-A0A1M4UZ44-F1
#
_cell.length_a   1.000
_cell.length_b   1.000
_cell.length_c   1.000
_cell.angle_alpha   90.00
_cell.angle_beta   90.00
_cell.angle_gamma   90.00
#
_symmetry.space_group_name_H-M   'P 1'
#
loop_
_entity.id
_entity.type
_entity.pdbx_description
1 polymer ?
#
loop_
_entity_poly.entity_id
_entity_poly.type
_entity_poly.pdbx_seq_one_letter_code
_entity_poly.pdbx_strand_id
1 'polypeptide(L)'
;MTIFVTGIGTDVGKTVAAAIITEALKADYWKPIQAGDLNNSDTHKVKRLVSNAQSQFFDNAHALQTPMSPHAAAEIDEVQIQLNQVNRPNTTNHLVIEGAGGILVPVNNTENVINLAKEKDHIVVVSRHYLGSINHTLLTLEYLKSKGFKHIHLLFNGDENPSTESIILKRFPLNVIGRINNEAEITTEVIQSYARTFSENLQQLKSIS
;
A
#
# COMPACT_ATOMS: atom_id res chain seq x y z
N MET A 1 14.88 -1.60 4.57
CA MET A 1 13.66 -2.38 4.86
C MET A 1 12.64 -2.14 3.75
N THR A 2 11.74 -3.10 3.50
CA THR A 2 10.68 -2.97 2.50
C THR A 2 9.32 -2.92 3.17
N ILE A 3 8.48 -1.99 2.74
CA ILE A 3 7.10 -1.83 3.21
C ILE A 3 6.18 -2.06 2.02
N PHE A 4 5.31 -3.07 2.12
CA PHE A 4 4.29 -3.35 1.12
C PHE A 4 2.96 -2.73 1.56
N VAL A 5 2.53 -1.67 0.88
CA VAL A 5 1.28 -0.97 1.13
C VAL A 5 0.17 -1.65 0.33
N THR A 6 -0.78 -2.24 1.03
CA THR A 6 -1.98 -2.86 0.44
C THR A 6 -3.23 -2.26 1.09
N GLY A 7 -4.40 -2.80 0.77
CA GLY A 7 -5.64 -2.30 1.34
C GLY A 7 -6.73 -3.35 1.37
N ILE A 8 -7.82 -2.98 2.03
CA ILE A 8 -9.03 -3.82 2.13
C ILE A 8 -9.89 -3.79 0.85
N GLY A 9 -9.40 -3.13 -0.20
CA GLY A 9 -10.08 -2.97 -1.49
C GLY A 9 -9.44 -1.91 -2.39
N THR A 10 -10.17 -1.51 -3.43
CA THR A 10 -9.83 -0.40 -4.31
C THR A 10 -10.29 0.94 -3.69
N ASP A 11 -9.63 2.05 -4.03
CA ASP A 11 -9.97 3.41 -3.56
C ASP A 11 -10.01 3.64 -2.03
N VAL A 12 -9.33 2.77 -1.29
CA VAL A 12 -9.18 2.88 0.17
C VAL A 12 -8.10 3.87 0.60
N GLY A 13 -7.38 4.50 -0.34
CA GLY A 13 -6.33 5.51 -0.04
C GLY A 13 -4.89 4.98 0.00
N LYS A 14 -4.60 3.87 -0.70
CA LYS A 14 -3.24 3.29 -0.76
C LYS A 14 -2.19 4.27 -1.26
N THR A 15 -2.47 5.00 -2.34
CA THR A 15 -1.53 5.96 -2.94
C THR A 15 -1.14 7.07 -1.97
N VAL A 16 -2.10 7.60 -1.20
CA VAL A 16 -1.85 8.63 -0.18
C VAL A 16 -1.04 8.06 0.98
N ALA A 17 -1.40 6.88 1.47
CA ALA A 17 -0.63 6.20 2.52
C ALA A 17 0.80 5.90 2.08
N ALA A 18 1.00 5.43 0.85
CA ALA A 18 2.30 5.18 0.28
C ALA A 18 3.13 6.46 0.15
N ALA A 19 2.54 7.58 -0.29
CA ALA A 19 3.20 8.88 -0.32
C ALA A 19 3.65 9.35 1.07
N ILE A 20 2.80 9.23 2.09
CA ILE A 20 3.14 9.58 3.48
C ILE A 20 4.31 8.75 3.99
N ILE A 21 4.28 7.43 3.79
CA ILE A 21 5.34 6.54 4.24
C ILE A 21 6.65 6.83 3.48
N THR A 22 6.54 7.10 2.18
CA THR A 22 7.68 7.49 1.32
C THR A 22 8.31 8.77 1.83
N GLU A 23 7.51 9.80 2.12
CA GLU A 23 7.98 11.08 2.66
C GLU A 23 8.61 10.92 4.05
N ALA A 24 7.95 10.20 4.96
CA ALA A 24 8.39 10.02 6.35
C ALA A 24 9.74 9.31 6.45
N LEU A 25 9.92 8.26 5.64
CA LEU A 25 11.13 7.45 5.65
C LEU A 25 12.17 7.90 4.62
N LYS A 26 11.84 8.89 3.79
CA LYS A 26 12.59 9.27 2.59
C LYS A 26 12.92 8.04 1.75
N ALA A 27 11.95 7.13 1.66
CA ALA A 27 12.09 5.84 1.00
C ALA A 27 11.97 6.01 -0.51
N ASP A 28 12.47 5.03 -1.25
CA ASP A 28 12.12 4.92 -2.66
C ASP A 28 10.71 4.33 -2.80
N TYR A 29 10.04 4.65 -3.89
CA TYR A 29 8.69 4.22 -4.19
C TYR A 29 8.64 3.38 -5.46
N TRP A 30 7.83 2.32 -5.43
CA TRP A 30 7.56 1.50 -6.58
C TRP A 30 6.13 0.96 -6.59
N LYS A 31 5.44 1.16 -7.71
CA LYS A 31 4.16 0.52 -8.03
C LYS A 31 4.44 -0.57 -9.07
N PRO A 32 4.47 -1.86 -8.74
CA PRO A 32 4.91 -2.89 -9.70
C PRO A 32 3.98 -3.00 -10.91
N ILE A 33 2.67 -2.93 -10.65
CA ILE A 33 1.63 -3.11 -11.68
C ILE A 33 0.68 -1.92 -11.60
N GLN A 34 0.59 -1.17 -12.69
CA GLN A 34 -0.35 -0.07 -12.90
C GLN A 34 -1.36 -0.50 -13.97
N ALA A 35 -2.65 -0.28 -13.71
CA ALA A 35 -3.72 -0.51 -14.67
C ALA A 35 -4.57 0.75 -14.82
N GLY A 36 -4.61 1.29 -16.04
CA GLY A 36 -5.22 2.59 -16.34
C GLY A 36 -4.39 3.78 -15.85
N ASP A 37 -4.85 4.97 -16.23
CA ASP A 37 -4.32 6.27 -15.78
C ASP A 37 -2.80 6.46 -16.00
N LEU A 38 -2.23 5.94 -17.09
CA LEU A 38 -0.77 5.93 -17.28
C LEU A 38 -0.13 7.32 -17.33
N ASN A 39 -0.85 8.32 -17.85
CA ASN A 39 -0.38 9.71 -17.91
C ASN A 39 -0.43 10.42 -16.54
N ASN A 40 -1.14 9.84 -15.56
CA ASN A 40 -1.27 10.38 -14.23
C ASN A 40 -1.29 9.25 -13.17
N SER A 41 -0.39 8.29 -13.35
CA SER A 41 -0.37 7.05 -12.57
C SER A 41 -0.15 7.28 -11.07
N ASP A 42 -0.31 6.23 -10.27
CA ASP A 42 0.00 6.29 -8.84
C ASP A 42 1.44 6.79 -8.60
N THR A 43 2.41 6.34 -9.39
CA THR A 43 3.79 6.84 -9.34
C THR A 43 3.88 8.34 -9.58
N HIS A 44 3.16 8.88 -10.57
CA HIS A 44 3.14 10.33 -10.84
C HIS A 44 2.50 11.11 -9.68
N LYS A 45 1.40 10.59 -9.12
CA LYS A 45 0.72 11.20 -7.97
C LYS A 45 1.63 11.24 -6.75
N VAL A 46 2.25 10.11 -6.40
CA VAL A 46 3.18 10.02 -5.26
C VAL A 46 4.38 10.94 -5.47
N LYS A 47 4.98 10.96 -6.67
CA LYS A 47 6.11 11.85 -6.99
C LYS A 47 5.79 13.34 -6.83
N ARG A 48 4.57 13.78 -7.14
CA ARG A 48 4.15 15.18 -6.95
C ARG A 48 3.90 15.53 -5.48
N LEU A 49 3.51 14.56 -4.68
CA LEU A 49 3.11 14.71 -3.29
C LEU A 49 4.29 14.60 -2.29
N VAL A 50 5.33 13.86 -2.67
CA VAL A 50 6.54 13.67 -1.88
C VAL A 50 7.49 14.84 -2.14
N SER A 51 7.95 15.50 -1.08
CA SER A 51 8.68 16.77 -1.18
C SER A 51 10.20 16.60 -1.09
N ASN A 52 10.64 15.49 -0.49
CA ASN A 52 12.06 15.27 -0.24
C ASN A 52 12.81 14.91 -1.53
N ALA A 53 14.08 15.33 -1.61
CA ALA A 53 14.94 15.08 -2.77
C ALA A 53 15.67 13.72 -2.75
N GLN A 54 15.46 12.89 -1.73
CA GLN A 54 16.19 11.62 -1.55
C GLN A 54 15.47 10.43 -2.19
N SER A 55 14.14 10.49 -2.20
CA SER A 55 13.30 9.40 -2.70
C SER A 55 13.46 9.23 -4.21
N GLN A 56 13.68 7.99 -4.65
CA GLN A 56 13.57 7.63 -6.06
C GLN A 56 12.18 7.03 -6.36
N PHE A 57 11.68 7.27 -7.57
CA PHE A 57 10.39 6.75 -8.03
C PHE A 57 10.65 5.86 -9.24
N PHE A 58 10.45 4.56 -9.08
CA PHE A 58 10.75 3.58 -10.11
C PHE A 58 9.55 3.37 -11.05
N ASP A 59 9.87 3.10 -12.31
CA ASP A 59 8.88 2.75 -13.32
C ASP A 59 8.15 1.44 -12.97
N ASN A 60 6.91 1.32 -13.45
CA ASN A 60 6.13 0.11 -13.29
C ASN A 60 6.82 -1.06 -14.03
N ALA A 61 6.75 -2.28 -13.48
CA ALA A 61 7.13 -3.47 -14.24
C ALA A 61 6.10 -3.77 -15.34
N HIS A 62 4.82 -3.52 -15.05
CA HIS A 62 3.74 -3.58 -16.03
C HIS A 62 2.88 -2.32 -15.93
N ALA A 63 2.78 -1.59 -17.05
CA ALA A 63 1.91 -0.44 -17.23
C ALA A 63 0.83 -0.81 -18.26
N LEU A 64 -0.36 -1.11 -17.76
CA LEU A 64 -1.52 -1.55 -18.54
C LEU A 64 -2.42 -0.34 -18.85
N GLN A 65 -2.90 -0.24 -20.08
CA GLN A 65 -3.79 0.82 -20.56
C GLN A 65 -5.20 0.67 -19.97
N THR A 66 -5.69 -0.56 -19.87
CA THR A 66 -7.09 -0.81 -19.49
C THR A 66 -7.31 -0.59 -17.98
N PRO A 67 -8.28 0.26 -17.57
CA PRO A 67 -8.55 0.56 -16.16
C PRO A 67 -9.39 -0.54 -15.50
N MET A 68 -8.80 -1.72 -15.28
CA MET A 68 -9.43 -2.88 -14.65
C MET A 68 -8.49 -3.54 -13.64
N SER A 69 -8.93 -4.63 -12.99
CA SER A 69 -8.02 -5.47 -12.21
C SER A 69 -6.86 -5.97 -13.09
N PRO A 70 -5.64 -6.14 -12.55
CA PRO A 70 -4.47 -6.51 -13.31
C PRO A 70 -4.65 -7.69 -14.29
N HIS A 71 -5.25 -8.81 -13.87
CA HIS A 71 -5.44 -9.95 -14.78
C HIS A 71 -6.31 -9.59 -16.01
N ALA A 72 -7.45 -8.92 -15.80
CA ALA A 72 -8.37 -8.55 -16.86
C ALA A 72 -7.80 -7.46 -17.77
N ALA A 73 -7.10 -6.48 -17.18
CA ALA A 73 -6.41 -5.46 -17.96
C ALA A 73 -5.31 -6.07 -18.83
N ALA A 74 -4.54 -7.02 -18.29
CA ALA A 74 -3.50 -7.72 -19.01
C ALA A 74 -4.07 -8.58 -20.16
N GLU A 75 -5.20 -9.25 -19.94
CA GLU A 75 -5.88 -10.01 -20.99
C GLU A 75 -6.34 -9.11 -22.16
N ILE A 76 -6.97 -7.97 -21.85
CA ILE A 76 -7.45 -7.01 -22.86
C ILE A 76 -6.29 -6.35 -23.60
N ASP A 77 -5.22 -6.02 -22.87
CA ASP A 77 -4.03 -5.37 -23.44
C ASP A 77 -3.08 -6.38 -24.12
N GLU A 78 -3.45 -7.67 -24.18
CA GLU A 78 -2.65 -8.77 -24.73
C GLU A 78 -1.26 -8.90 -24.07
N VAL A 79 -1.16 -8.57 -22.77
CA VAL A 79 0.03 -8.67 -21.93
C VAL A 79 -0.05 -9.90 -21.04
N GLN A 80 1.06 -10.63 -20.90
CA GLN A 80 1.17 -11.69 -19.89
C GLN A 80 1.97 -11.19 -18.68
N ILE A 81 1.36 -11.28 -17.49
CA ILE A 81 2.03 -10.96 -16.22
C ILE A 81 2.53 -12.25 -15.58
N GLN A 82 3.86 -12.42 -15.56
CA GLN A 82 4.53 -13.51 -14.85
C GLN A 82 5.25 -12.93 -13.63
N LEU A 83 4.79 -13.24 -12.41
CA LEU A 83 5.36 -12.61 -11.20
C LEU A 83 6.83 -12.91 -10.97
N ASN A 84 7.33 -14.05 -11.43
CA ASN A 84 8.75 -14.38 -11.41
C ASN A 84 9.62 -13.43 -12.27
N GLN A 85 9.01 -12.68 -13.20
CA GLN A 85 9.67 -11.64 -14.01
C GLN A 85 9.51 -10.23 -13.42
N VAL A 86 8.65 -10.07 -12.41
CA VAL A 86 8.44 -8.80 -11.71
C VAL A 86 9.55 -8.60 -10.67
N ASN A 87 10.66 -8.05 -11.15
CA ASN A 87 11.85 -7.81 -10.35
C ASN A 87 11.74 -6.51 -9.55
N ARG A 88 11.95 -6.59 -8.23
CA ARG A 88 12.03 -5.39 -7.38
C ARG A 88 13.20 -4.51 -7.82
N PRO A 89 13.05 -3.17 -7.82
CA PRO A 89 14.17 -2.26 -8.04
C PRO A 89 15.32 -2.53 -7.07
N ASN A 90 16.55 -2.41 -7.57
CA ASN A 90 17.74 -2.50 -6.74
C ASN A 90 17.97 -1.15 -6.04
N THR A 91 17.81 -1.11 -4.73
CA THR A 91 18.06 0.08 -3.92
C THR A 91 18.69 -0.29 -2.58
N THR A 92 19.58 0.56 -2.09
CA THR A 92 20.13 0.50 -0.73
C THR A 92 19.26 1.25 0.29
N ASN A 93 18.23 1.96 -0.18
CA ASN A 93 17.31 2.73 0.65
C ASN A 93 16.16 1.85 1.20
N HIS A 94 15.28 2.45 2.00
CA HIS A 94 13.95 1.90 2.24
C HIS A 94 13.16 1.85 0.92
N LEU A 95 12.30 0.84 0.76
CA LEU A 95 11.44 0.72 -0.43
C LEU A 95 9.98 0.57 -0.01
N VAL A 96 9.13 1.48 -0.49
CA VAL A 96 7.68 1.39 -0.41
C VAL A 96 7.17 0.77 -1.70
N ILE A 97 6.54 -0.39 -1.58
CA ILE A 97 5.89 -1.08 -2.69
C ILE A 97 4.38 -0.89 -2.55
N GLU A 98 3.72 -0.32 -3.54
CA GLU A 98 2.27 -0.16 -3.53
C GLU A 98 1.58 -1.29 -4.32
N GLY A 99 0.63 -1.99 -3.69
CA GLY A 99 -0.21 -2.98 -4.36
C GLY A 99 -1.35 -2.37 -5.18
N ALA A 100 -1.90 -3.14 -6.12
CA ALA A 100 -3.13 -2.79 -6.84
C ALA A 100 -4.36 -3.38 -6.12
N GLY A 101 -5.43 -2.59 -5.93
CA GLY A 101 -6.65 -3.06 -5.27
C GLY A 101 -6.42 -3.66 -3.87
N GLY A 102 -7.05 -4.80 -3.57
CA GLY A 102 -6.86 -5.56 -2.33
C GLY A 102 -5.93 -6.78 -2.49
N ILE A 103 -5.61 -7.45 -1.37
CA ILE A 103 -4.58 -8.52 -1.33
C ILE A 103 -4.86 -9.73 -2.25
N LEU A 104 -6.13 -10.04 -2.49
CA LEU A 104 -6.59 -11.16 -3.32
C LEU A 104 -6.98 -10.74 -4.74
N VAL A 105 -6.64 -9.51 -5.14
CA VAL A 105 -6.85 -9.11 -6.53
C VAL A 105 -5.93 -9.96 -7.42
N PRO A 106 -6.46 -10.66 -8.44
CA PRO A 106 -5.65 -11.50 -9.30
C PRO A 106 -4.71 -10.67 -10.17
N VAL A 107 -3.45 -11.10 -10.23
CA VAL A 107 -2.48 -10.60 -11.21
C VAL A 107 -2.45 -11.45 -12.47
N ASN A 108 -2.74 -12.74 -12.33
CA ASN A 108 -2.93 -13.72 -13.37
C ASN A 108 -3.85 -14.84 -12.83
N ASN A 109 -3.97 -15.96 -13.55
CA ASN A 109 -4.88 -17.06 -13.19
C ASN A 109 -4.50 -17.83 -11.92
N THR A 110 -3.27 -17.68 -11.42
CA THR A 110 -2.74 -18.48 -10.31
C THR A 110 -2.25 -17.66 -9.13
N GLU A 111 -1.98 -16.37 -9.34
CA GLU A 111 -1.33 -15.49 -8.38
C GLU A 111 -2.14 -14.22 -8.15
N ASN A 112 -1.98 -13.65 -6.96
CA ASN A 112 -2.66 -12.44 -6.50
C ASN A 112 -1.64 -11.35 -6.16
N VAL A 113 -2.11 -10.13 -5.97
CA VAL A 113 -1.26 -8.96 -5.63
C VAL A 113 -0.39 -9.21 -4.40
N ILE A 114 -0.87 -9.94 -3.38
CA ILE A 114 -0.05 -10.25 -2.20
C ILE A 114 1.19 -11.10 -2.50
N ASN A 115 1.20 -11.86 -3.61
CA ASN A 115 2.35 -12.66 -4.03
C ASN A 115 3.54 -11.78 -4.49
N LEU A 116 3.35 -10.48 -4.69
CA LEU A 116 4.43 -9.51 -4.89
C LEU A 116 5.21 -9.21 -3.60
N ALA A 117 4.61 -9.45 -2.43
CA ALA A 117 5.23 -9.27 -1.13
C ALA A 117 6.08 -10.49 -0.75
N LYS A 118 7.13 -10.26 0.07
CA LYS A 118 7.97 -11.31 0.67
C LYS A 118 7.62 -11.43 2.14
N GLU A 119 7.81 -12.61 2.73
CA GLU A 119 7.47 -12.89 4.14
C GLU A 119 8.11 -11.91 5.13
N LYS A 120 9.32 -11.41 4.81
CA LYS A 120 10.07 -10.45 5.62
C LYS A 120 9.65 -8.99 5.44
N ASP A 121 8.77 -8.69 4.49
CA ASP A 121 8.33 -7.32 4.27
C ASP A 121 7.34 -6.90 5.37
N HIS A 122 7.34 -5.61 5.69
CA HIS A 122 6.30 -5.02 6.52
C HIS A 122 5.06 -4.78 5.67
N ILE A 123 3.94 -5.43 5.99
CA ILE A 123 2.68 -5.27 5.27
C ILE A 123 1.86 -4.19 5.98
N VAL A 124 1.65 -3.05 5.32
CA VAL A 124 0.75 -1.99 5.81
C VAL A 124 -0.59 -2.13 5.10
N VAL A 125 -1.61 -2.52 5.86
CA VAL A 125 -2.99 -2.63 5.36
C VAL A 125 -3.70 -1.30 5.56
N VAL A 126 -4.10 -0.65 4.46
CA VAL A 126 -4.94 0.55 4.51
C VAL A 126 -6.40 0.16 4.64
N SER A 127 -7.00 0.54 5.76
CA SER A 127 -8.40 0.29 6.12
C SER A 127 -9.19 1.58 6.08
N ARG A 128 -9.98 1.78 5.01
CA ARG A 128 -10.91 2.92 4.92
C ARG A 128 -12.19 2.65 5.69
N HIS A 129 -12.70 3.64 6.41
CA HIS A 129 -13.98 3.54 7.12
C HIS A 129 -15.17 3.60 6.17
N TYR A 130 -16.01 2.56 6.22
CA TYR A 130 -17.34 2.47 5.59
C TYR A 130 -18.10 1.26 6.16
N LEU A 131 -19.41 1.15 5.91
CA LEU A 131 -20.19 -0.01 6.34
C LEU A 131 -19.68 -1.29 5.65
N GLY A 132 -19.17 -2.23 6.44
CA GLY A 132 -18.52 -3.47 5.96
C GLY A 132 -17.00 -3.47 6.07
N SER A 133 -16.37 -2.30 6.32
CA SER A 133 -14.91 -2.19 6.50
C SER A 133 -14.37 -3.09 7.62
N ILE A 134 -15.07 -3.23 8.76
CA ILE A 134 -14.68 -4.16 9.84
C ILE A 134 -14.44 -5.57 9.30
N ASN A 135 -15.39 -6.10 8.51
CA ASN A 135 -15.29 -7.43 7.93
C ASN A 135 -14.09 -7.51 6.97
N HIS A 136 -13.98 -6.56 6.04
CA HIS A 136 -12.90 -6.59 5.05
C HIS A 136 -11.51 -6.43 5.68
N THR A 137 -11.38 -5.60 6.72
CA THR A 137 -10.13 -5.45 7.48
C THR A 137 -9.77 -6.75 8.18
N LEU A 138 -10.69 -7.35 8.94
CA LEU A 138 -10.40 -8.59 9.66
C LEU A 138 -10.12 -9.76 8.70
N LEU A 139 -10.86 -9.91 7.61
CA LEU A 139 -10.58 -10.92 6.59
C LEU A 139 -9.20 -10.73 5.96
N THR A 140 -8.80 -9.48 5.68
CA THR A 140 -7.49 -9.16 5.13
C THR A 140 -6.38 -9.53 6.12
N LEU A 141 -6.51 -9.12 7.38
CA LEU A 141 -5.51 -9.37 8.43
C LEU A 141 -5.37 -10.86 8.75
N GLU A 142 -6.48 -11.58 8.91
CA GLU A 142 -6.47 -13.03 9.17
C GLU A 142 -5.91 -13.81 7.98
N TYR A 143 -6.21 -13.40 6.75
CA TYR A 143 -5.61 -14.01 5.57
C TYR A 143 -4.09 -13.84 5.57
N LEU A 144 -3.58 -12.62 5.77
CA LEU A 144 -2.13 -12.36 5.83
C LEU A 144 -1.46 -13.20 6.92
N LYS A 145 -2.05 -13.26 8.11
CA LYS A 145 -1.57 -14.10 9.21
C LYS A 145 -1.56 -15.59 8.83
N SER A 146 -2.62 -16.07 8.18
CA SER A 146 -2.71 -17.46 7.70
C SER A 146 -1.66 -17.82 6.65
N LYS A 147 -1.15 -16.82 5.92
CA LYS A 147 -0.05 -16.95 4.96
C LYS A 147 1.34 -16.79 5.57
N GLY A 148 1.43 -16.66 6.90
CA GLY A 148 2.71 -16.60 7.60
C GLY A 148 3.37 -15.22 7.65
N PHE A 149 2.71 -14.16 7.17
CA PHE A 149 3.23 -12.80 7.33
C PHE A 149 3.22 -12.42 8.82
N LYS A 150 4.40 -12.03 9.33
CA LYS A 150 4.59 -11.70 10.76
C LYS A 150 4.54 -10.19 11.02
N HIS A 151 4.96 -9.39 10.05
CA HIS A 151 5.08 -7.94 10.18
C HIS A 151 3.85 -7.25 9.55
N ILE A 152 2.69 -7.43 10.16
CA ILE A 152 1.43 -6.84 9.70
C ILE A 152 1.11 -5.60 10.52
N HIS A 153 0.80 -4.51 9.84
CA HIS A 153 0.48 -3.21 10.43
C HIS A 153 -0.79 -2.65 9.83
N LEU A 154 -1.51 -1.85 10.60
CA LEU A 154 -2.75 -1.21 10.16
C LEU A 154 -2.55 0.28 9.99
N LEU A 155 -3.17 0.85 8.96
CA LEU A 155 -3.31 2.29 8.80
C LEU A 155 -4.79 2.57 8.51
N PHE A 156 -5.43 3.38 9.34
CA PHE A 156 -6.81 3.80 9.12
C PHE A 156 -6.88 4.98 8.15
N ASN A 157 -7.91 5.00 7.32
CA ASN A 157 -8.21 6.11 6.42
C ASN A 157 -9.66 6.57 6.57
N GLY A 158 -9.85 7.86 6.78
CA GLY A 158 -11.10 8.50 7.15
C GLY A 158 -11.10 9.02 8.59
N ASP A 159 -12.07 9.88 8.90
CA ASP A 159 -12.25 10.43 10.24
C ASP A 159 -12.52 9.33 11.27
N GLU A 160 -12.15 9.60 12.52
CA GLU A 160 -12.13 8.60 13.60
C GLU A 160 -13.47 7.87 13.72
N ASN A 161 -13.40 6.55 13.81
CA ASN A 161 -14.56 5.74 14.16
C ASN A 161 -14.21 4.83 15.36
N PRO A 162 -14.38 5.32 16.60
CA PRO A 162 -13.91 4.60 17.79
C PRO A 162 -14.49 3.20 17.92
N SER A 163 -15.75 3.00 17.54
CA SER A 163 -16.42 1.69 17.59
C SER A 163 -15.79 0.70 16.60
N THR A 164 -15.59 1.13 15.34
CA THR A 164 -14.95 0.33 14.28
C THR A 164 -13.50 -0.01 14.61
N GLU A 165 -12.72 0.98 15.03
CA GLU A 165 -11.29 0.81 15.30
C GLU A 165 -11.08 -0.08 16.52
N SER A 166 -11.80 0.16 17.62
CA SER A 166 -11.67 -0.63 18.85
C SER A 166 -12.04 -2.10 18.66
N ILE A 167 -13.11 -2.41 17.91
CA ILE A 167 -13.50 -3.80 17.69
C ILE A 167 -12.51 -4.54 16.79
N ILE A 168 -11.91 -3.87 15.80
CA ILE A 168 -10.85 -4.46 14.95
C ILE A 168 -9.64 -4.79 15.82
N LEU A 169 -9.15 -3.85 16.62
CA LEU A 169 -7.95 -4.03 17.45
C LEU A 169 -8.18 -5.02 18.60
N LYS A 170 -9.40 -5.12 19.14
CA LYS A 170 -9.76 -6.14 20.14
C LYS A 170 -9.74 -7.55 19.53
N ARG A 171 -10.19 -7.71 18.29
CA ARG A 171 -10.25 -9.01 17.61
C ARG A 171 -8.91 -9.42 17.01
N PHE A 172 -8.13 -8.46 16.54
CA PHE A 172 -6.80 -8.66 15.99
C PHE A 172 -5.85 -7.61 16.57
N PRO A 173 -5.24 -7.88 17.74
CA PRO A 173 -4.25 -6.97 18.31
C PRO A 173 -3.01 -6.86 17.41
N LEU A 174 -2.72 -5.66 16.92
CA LEU A 174 -1.56 -5.37 16.08
C LEU A 174 -1.15 -3.91 16.20
N ASN A 175 0.03 -3.59 15.66
CA ASN A 175 0.51 -2.21 15.60
C ASN A 175 -0.26 -1.37 14.57
N VAL A 176 -0.70 -0.18 14.99
CA VAL A 176 -1.34 0.81 14.12
C VAL A 176 -0.32 1.90 13.80
N ILE A 177 -0.01 2.11 12.52
CA ILE A 177 0.91 3.17 12.07
C ILE A 177 0.31 4.55 12.38
N GLY A 178 -0.98 4.70 12.13
CA GLY A 178 -1.73 5.92 12.37
C GLY A 178 -3.06 5.96 11.62
N ARG A 179 -3.62 7.16 11.54
CA ARG A 179 -4.88 7.47 10.85
C ARG A 179 -4.69 8.68 9.94
N ILE A 180 -5.15 8.57 8.70
CA ILE A 180 -5.29 9.69 7.76
C ILE A 180 -6.75 10.14 7.81
N ASN A 181 -7.03 11.41 8.10
CA ASN A 181 -8.39 11.94 8.18
C ASN A 181 -8.96 12.20 6.78
N ASN A 182 -10.26 12.52 6.71
CA ASN A 182 -10.82 13.03 5.48
C ASN A 182 -10.33 14.47 5.24
N GLU A 183 -9.34 14.60 4.38
CA GLU A 183 -8.82 15.89 3.95
C GLU A 183 -9.62 16.42 2.76
N ALA A 184 -9.86 17.74 2.75
CA ALA A 184 -10.54 18.38 1.62
C ALA A 184 -9.71 18.28 0.33
N GLU A 185 -8.38 18.42 0.46
CA GLU A 185 -7.42 18.24 -0.63
C GLU A 185 -6.18 17.52 -0.10
N ILE A 186 -5.59 16.65 -0.93
CA ILE A 186 -4.33 15.99 -0.61
C ILE A 186 -3.20 16.79 -1.25
N THR A 187 -2.54 17.64 -0.46
CA THR A 187 -1.39 18.44 -0.88
C THR A 187 -0.09 17.89 -0.30
N THR A 188 1.04 18.40 -0.79
CA THR A 188 2.37 18.08 -0.26
C THR A 188 2.49 18.40 1.24
N GLU A 189 1.88 19.50 1.71
CA GLU A 189 1.89 19.92 3.12
C GLU A 189 1.11 18.94 4.00
N VAL A 190 -0.02 18.42 3.50
CA VAL A 190 -0.80 17.39 4.16
C VAL A 190 0.04 16.12 4.32
N ILE A 191 0.72 15.70 3.25
CA ILE A 191 1.60 14.52 3.26
C ILE A 191 2.75 14.69 4.26
N GLN A 192 3.41 15.84 4.27
CA GLN A 192 4.46 16.17 5.25
C GLN A 192 3.94 16.16 6.69
N SER A 193 2.72 16.65 6.92
CA SER A 193 2.10 16.66 8.24
C SER A 193 1.92 15.25 8.79
N TYR A 194 1.28 14.36 8.01
CA TYR A 194 1.13 12.95 8.39
C TYR A 194 2.46 12.22 8.47
N ALA A 195 3.42 12.55 7.59
CA ALA A 195 4.76 11.96 7.62
C ALA A 195 5.48 12.24 8.94
N ARG A 196 5.37 13.47 9.47
CA ARG A 196 5.88 13.80 10.82
C ARG A 196 5.15 13.02 11.90
N THR A 197 3.82 12.98 11.85
CA THR A 197 3.00 12.27 12.84
C THR A 197 3.30 10.76 12.89
N PHE A 198 3.55 10.12 11.74
CA PHE A 198 3.79 8.67 11.67
C PHE A 198 5.27 8.30 11.83
N SER A 199 6.18 9.29 11.86
CA SER A 199 7.63 9.07 11.83
C SER A 199 8.11 8.13 12.94
N GLU A 200 7.66 8.32 14.18
CA GLU A 200 8.08 7.48 15.31
C GLU A 200 7.65 6.01 15.12
N ASN A 201 6.37 5.78 14.80
CA ASN A 201 5.83 4.44 14.56
C ASN A 201 6.52 3.75 13.37
N LEU A 202 6.84 4.49 12.30
CA LEU A 202 7.54 3.98 11.13
C LEU A 202 9.02 3.69 11.41
N GLN A 203 9.68 4.47 12.28
CA GLN A 203 11.06 4.21 12.69
C GLN A 203 11.16 2.98 13.60
N GLN A 204 10.18 2.74 14.48
CA GLN A 204 10.12 1.55 15.32
C GLN A 204 9.99 0.23 14.52
N LEU A 205 9.50 0.28 13.28
CA LEU A 205 9.50 -0.89 12.40
C LEU A 205 10.92 -1.42 12.14
N LYS A 206 11.94 -0.55 12.19
CA LYS A 206 13.35 -0.92 11.97
C LYS A 206 13.94 -1.78 13.10
N SER A 207 13.42 -1.65 14.33
CA SER A 207 13.96 -2.35 15.50
C SER A 207 13.43 -3.77 15.69
N ILE A 208 12.49 -4.21 14.84
CA ILE A 208 11.77 -5.49 14.96
C ILE A 208 12.21 -6.47 13.84
N SER A 209 13.15 -6.08 12.98
CA SER A 209 13.68 -6.88 11.87
C SER A 209 14.94 -7.66 12.20
#